data_AF-V9Q3D3-F1
#
_entry.id   AF-V9Q3D3-F1
#
_cell.length_a   1.000
_cell.length_b   1.000
_cell.length_c   1.000
_cell.angle_alpha   90.00
_cell.angle_beta   90.00
_cell.angle_gamma   90.00
#
_symmetry.space_group_name_H-M   'P 1'
#
loop_
_entity.id
_entity.type
_entity.pdbx_description
1 polymer ?
#
loop_
_entity_poly.entity_id
_entity_poly.type
_entity_poly.pdbx_seq_one_letter_code
_entity_poly.pdbx_strand_id
1 'polypeptide(L)'
;EIIIKKPNGETSTTTIRVWNETVSNLTLMALGSSAPEILLSLIEVCGHNFIAGDLGPSTIVGSAAFNMFIIIAICVYVIPDGEVRKIKHLRVFFVTAAWSIFAYIWLYMILAVFSPGVVQVWEGLLTLFFFPVCVVLAWVADRRLLFYKYMHKKY
;
A
#
# COMPACT_ATOMS: atom_id res chain seq x y z
N GLU A 1 5.38 3.96 25.06
CA GLU A 1 4.44 4.71 25.93
C GLU A 1 5.27 5.64 26.81
N ILE A 2 4.79 6.86 27.06
CA ILE A 2 5.48 7.77 27.99
C ILE A 2 4.47 8.22 29.04
N ILE A 3 4.80 8.02 30.31
CA ILE A 3 3.99 8.47 31.44
C ILE A 3 4.39 9.91 31.73
N ILE A 4 3.53 10.87 31.37
CA ILE A 4 3.77 12.29 31.65
C ILE A 4 3.09 12.61 32.98
N LYS A 5 3.88 12.98 33.99
CA LYS A 5 3.38 13.40 35.29
C LYS A 5 3.02 14.88 35.23
N LYS A 6 1.75 15.22 35.37
CA LYS A 6 1.30 16.63 35.43
C LYS A 6 1.66 17.25 36.79
N PRO A 7 1.73 18.59 36.91
CA PRO A 7 2.01 19.28 38.17
C PRO A 7 1.03 18.96 39.31
N ASN A 8 -0.19 18.50 38.98
CA ASN A 8 -1.22 18.06 39.93
C ASN A 8 -1.07 16.60 40.42
N GLY A 9 0.02 15.90 40.11
CA GLY A 9 0.26 14.53 40.57
C GLY A 9 -0.40 13.42 39.73
N GLU A 10 -1.31 13.76 38.83
CA GLU A 10 -1.91 12.81 37.88
C GLU A 10 -0.91 12.38 36.80
N THR A 11 -0.75 11.06 36.63
CA THR A 11 0.01 10.43 35.56
C THR A 11 -0.88 10.22 34.34
N SER A 12 -0.60 10.91 33.24
CA SER A 12 -1.27 10.68 31.96
C SER A 12 -0.35 9.90 31.04
N THR A 13 -0.75 8.67 30.70
CA THR A 13 -0.05 7.85 29.71
C THR A 13 -0.41 8.36 28.32
N THR A 14 0.58 8.87 27.58
CA THR A 14 0.39 9.26 26.18
C THR A 14 1.15 8.32 25.26
N THR A 15 0.46 7.80 24.24
CA THR A 15 1.04 6.99 23.18
C THR A 15 1.55 7.90 22.08
N ILE A 16 2.87 8.12 22.05
CA ILE A 16 3.51 8.80 20.92
C ILE A 16 3.54 7.88 19.71
N ARG A 17 2.99 8.35 18.59
CA ARG A 17 3.11 7.68 17.29
C ARG A 17 4.48 8.00 16.71
N VAL A 18 5.37 7.02 16.68
CA VAL A 18 6.72 7.16 16.11
C VAL A 18 6.70 7.16 14.58
N TRP A 19 5.74 6.45 13.98
CA TRP A 19 5.63 6.29 12.54
C TRP A 19 4.44 7.04 11.95
N ASN A 20 4.58 7.50 10.69
CA ASN A 20 3.47 8.07 9.94
C ASN A 20 2.49 6.95 9.54
N GLU A 21 1.21 7.10 9.89
CA GLU A 21 0.19 6.06 9.66
C GLU A 21 0.06 5.63 8.20
N THR A 22 0.15 6.58 7.26
CA THR A 22 0.07 6.29 5.83
C THR A 22 1.25 5.42 5.39
N VAL A 23 2.47 5.77 5.82
CA VAL A 23 3.68 5.02 5.50
C VAL A 23 3.67 3.64 6.16
N SER A 24 3.28 3.55 7.44
CA SER A 24 3.19 2.26 8.14
C SER A 24 2.17 1.31 7.51
N ASN A 25 1.01 1.82 7.09
CA ASN A 25 -0.01 0.99 6.46
C ASN A 25 0.40 0.51 5.07
N LEU A 26 0.98 1.40 4.24
CA LEU A 26 1.41 1.05 2.89
C LEU A 26 2.67 0.17 2.86
N THR A 27 3.53 0.27 3.87
CA THR A 27 4.79 -0.50 3.93
C THR A 27 4.71 -1.61 4.96
N LEU A 28 4.84 -1.32 6.24
CA LEU A 28 5.02 -2.32 7.29
C LEU A 28 3.86 -3.32 7.40
N MET A 29 2.62 -2.83 7.32
CA MET A 29 1.44 -3.70 7.43
C MET A 29 1.26 -4.55 6.16
N ALA A 30 1.34 -3.93 4.98
CA ALA A 30 1.12 -4.60 3.70
C ALA A 30 2.27 -5.54 3.32
N LEU A 31 3.53 -5.13 3.48
CA LEU A 31 4.69 -6.01 3.26
C LEU A 31 4.70 -7.15 4.26
N GLY A 32 4.31 -6.90 5.52
CA GLY A 32 4.26 -7.93 6.55
C GLY A 32 3.31 -9.07 6.19
N SER A 33 2.13 -8.77 5.63
CA SER A 33 1.19 -9.79 5.17
C SER A 33 1.65 -10.54 3.92
N SER A 34 2.37 -9.87 3.00
CA SER A 34 2.82 -10.47 1.74
C SER A 34 4.25 -11.06 1.79
N ALA A 35 4.95 -10.95 2.92
CA ALA A 35 6.30 -11.48 3.08
C ALA A 35 6.43 -12.99 2.77
N PRO A 36 5.50 -13.87 3.18
CA PRO A 36 5.57 -15.29 2.82
C PRO A 36 5.45 -15.53 1.31
N GLU A 37 4.58 -14.79 0.64
CA GLU A 37 4.33 -14.90 -0.81
C GLU A 37 5.55 -14.46 -1.62
N ILE A 38 6.18 -13.34 -1.21
CA ILE A 38 7.41 -12.81 -1.81
C ILE A 38 8.56 -13.81 -1.60
N LEU A 39 8.70 -14.37 -0.39
CA LEU A 39 9.75 -15.33 -0.09
C LEU A 39 9.59 -16.61 -0.92
N LEU A 40 8.37 -17.13 -1.05
CA LEU A 40 8.08 -18.30 -1.90
C LEU A 40 8.48 -18.03 -3.36
N SER A 41 8.11 -16.86 -3.89
CA SER A 41 8.44 -16.45 -5.26
C SER A 41 9.96 -16.36 -5.47
N LEU A 42 10.71 -15.84 -4.48
CA LEU A 42 12.17 -15.77 -4.55
C LEU A 42 12.82 -17.15 -4.52
N ILE A 43 12.36 -18.05 -3.64
CA ILE A 43 12.89 -19.41 -3.53
C ILE A 43 12.65 -20.18 -4.84
N GLU A 44 11.47 -20.04 -5.43
CA GLU A 44 11.11 -20.70 -6.69
C GLU A 44 11.99 -20.23 -7.86
N VAL A 45 12.15 -18.90 -8.02
CA VAL A 45 12.98 -18.32 -9.09
C VAL A 45 14.47 -18.69 -8.91
N CYS A 46 15.00 -18.61 -7.69
CA CYS A 46 16.38 -18.99 -7.40
C CYS A 46 16.62 -20.51 -7.57
N GLY A 47 15.63 -21.34 -7.21
CA GLY A 47 15.70 -22.80 -7.37
C GLY A 47 15.62 -23.26 -8.82
N HIS A 48 14.99 -22.49 -9.71
CA HIS A 48 14.79 -22.82 -11.12
C HIS A 48 15.69 -22.03 -12.07
N ASN A 49 16.94 -21.70 -11.69
CA ASN A 49 17.90 -20.98 -12.55
C ASN A 49 17.35 -19.67 -13.16
N PHE A 50 16.63 -18.86 -12.36
CA PHE A 50 15.97 -17.62 -12.77
C PHE A 50 14.79 -17.79 -13.74
N ILE A 51 14.25 -18.99 -13.86
CA ILE A 51 12.98 -19.24 -14.54
C ILE A 51 11.87 -19.05 -13.51
N ALA A 52 10.93 -18.15 -13.80
CA ALA A 52 9.74 -18.00 -12.98
C ALA A 52 8.89 -19.28 -13.10
N GLY A 53 8.68 -19.97 -11.98
CA GLY A 53 7.69 -21.03 -11.93
C GLY A 53 6.27 -20.45 -11.87
N ASP A 54 5.27 -21.29 -12.09
CA ASP A 54 3.88 -20.83 -12.21
C ASP A 54 3.31 -20.31 -10.88
N LEU A 55 3.85 -20.75 -9.73
CA LEU A 55 3.30 -20.39 -8.42
C LEU A 55 3.53 -18.90 -8.12
N GLY A 56 4.74 -18.37 -8.29
CA GLY A 56 5.06 -16.97 -7.98
C GLY A 56 4.08 -15.97 -8.62
N PRO A 57 4.00 -15.89 -9.97
CA PRO A 57 3.10 -14.98 -10.66
C PRO A 57 1.62 -15.24 -10.34
N SER A 58 1.20 -16.51 -10.28
CA SER A 58 -0.20 -16.86 -10.02
C SER A 58 -0.65 -16.47 -8.61
N THR A 59 0.21 -16.66 -7.61
CA THR A 59 -0.07 -16.25 -6.22
C THR A 59 -0.16 -14.73 -6.10
N ILE A 60 0.74 -13.98 -6.74
CA ILE A 60 0.73 -12.50 -6.71
C ILE A 60 -0.58 -11.96 -7.31
N VAL A 61 -0.94 -12.43 -8.52
CA VAL A 61 -2.16 -11.97 -9.21
C VAL A 61 -3.42 -12.41 -8.46
N GLY A 62 -3.43 -13.65 -7.94
CA GLY A 62 -4.54 -14.19 -7.17
C GLY A 62 -4.80 -13.43 -5.86
N SER A 63 -3.74 -13.13 -5.10
CA SER A 63 -3.82 -12.36 -3.85
C SER A 63 -4.33 -10.93 -4.10
N ALA A 64 -3.85 -10.28 -5.17
CA ALA A 64 -4.33 -8.96 -5.57
C ALA A 64 -5.82 -8.96 -5.97
N ALA A 65 -6.27 -9.95 -6.73
CA ALA A 65 -7.68 -10.11 -7.10
C ALA A 65 -8.56 -10.39 -5.87
N PHE A 66 -8.12 -11.26 -4.96
CA PHE A 66 -8.84 -11.59 -3.74
C PHE A 66 -9.02 -10.35 -2.83
N ASN A 67 -7.97 -9.55 -2.67
CA ASN A 67 -8.04 -8.30 -1.92
C ASN A 67 -9.04 -7.31 -2.53
N MET A 68 -9.05 -7.16 -3.86
CA MET A 68 -9.93 -6.20 -4.55
C MET A 68 -11.40 -6.62 -4.57
N PHE A 69 -11.69 -7.91 -4.75
CA PHE A 69 -13.08 -8.37 -4.89
C PHE A 69 -13.67 -8.85 -3.57
N ILE A 70 -13.00 -9.78 -2.89
CA ILE A 70 -13.57 -10.49 -1.75
C ILE A 70 -13.42 -9.68 -0.47
N ILE A 71 -12.22 -9.18 -0.17
CA ILE A 71 -12.00 -8.41 1.07
C ILE A 71 -12.82 -7.12 1.06
N ILE A 72 -12.83 -6.37 -0.06
CA ILE A 72 -13.65 -5.15 -0.16
C ILE A 72 -15.14 -5.47 0.05
N ALA A 73 -15.66 -6.54 -0.57
CA ALA A 73 -17.05 -6.94 -0.39
C ALA A 73 -17.38 -7.25 1.09
N ILE A 74 -16.53 -8.02 1.77
CA ILE A 74 -16.69 -8.34 3.19
C ILE A 74 -16.60 -7.07 4.05
N CYS A 75 -15.65 -6.17 3.78
CA CYS A 75 -15.50 -4.91 4.51
C CYS A 75 -16.74 -4.01 4.42
N VAL A 76 -17.48 -4.06 3.31
CA VAL A 76 -18.75 -3.33 3.15
C VAL A 76 -19.91 -4.08 3.82
N TYR A 77 -19.95 -5.41 3.69
CA TYR A 77 -21.03 -6.24 4.22
C TYR A 77 -21.10 -6.27 5.76
N VAL A 78 -19.95 -6.21 6.44
CA VAL A 78 -19.86 -6.30 7.91
C VAL A 78 -20.30 -5.01 8.62
N ILE A 79 -20.60 -3.93 7.88
CA ILE A 79 -21.04 -2.67 8.47
C ILE A 79 -22.45 -2.84 9.05
N PRO A 80 -22.66 -2.60 10.37
CA PRO A 80 -23.98 -2.74 11.00
C PRO A 80 -25.02 -1.78 10.42
N ASP A 81 -26.29 -2.21 10.45
CA ASP A 81 -27.41 -1.40 9.99
C ASP A 81 -27.48 -0.06 10.74
N GLY A 82 -27.55 1.04 9.99
CA GLY A 82 -27.58 2.40 10.53
C GLY A 82 -26.21 3.06 10.75
N GLU A 83 -25.10 2.33 10.59
CA GLU A 83 -23.75 2.91 10.61
C GLU A 83 -23.23 3.24 9.20
N VAL A 84 -22.56 4.39 9.06
CA VAL A 84 -21.87 4.77 7.82
C VAL A 84 -20.38 4.95 8.07
N ARG A 85 -19.54 4.33 7.25
CA ARG A 85 -18.08 4.47 7.30
C ARG A 85 -17.62 5.43 6.20
N LYS A 86 -16.80 6.43 6.57
CA LYS A 86 -16.23 7.42 5.65
C LYS A 86 -14.72 7.31 5.60
N ILE A 87 -14.16 7.53 4.41
CA ILE A 87 -12.71 7.55 4.19
C ILE A 87 -12.13 8.84 4.81
N LYS A 88 -11.24 8.70 5.80
CA LYS A 88 -10.63 9.85 6.52
C LYS A 88 -9.62 10.61 5.66
N HIS A 89 -8.81 9.91 4.86
CA HIS A 89 -7.71 10.48 4.06
C HIS A 89 -8.01 10.38 2.56
N LEU A 90 -9.02 11.12 2.07
CA LEU A 90 -9.43 11.09 0.66
C LEU A 90 -8.27 11.38 -0.32
N ARG A 91 -7.34 12.29 0.03
CA ARG A 91 -6.20 12.62 -0.84
C ARG A 91 -5.23 11.45 -1.01
N VAL A 92 -4.86 10.82 0.11
CA VAL A 92 -4.01 9.63 0.09
C VAL A 92 -4.69 8.54 -0.70
N PHE A 93 -6.00 8.35 -0.50
CA PHE A 93 -6.82 7.41 -1.27
C PHE A 93 -6.76 7.66 -2.78
N PHE A 94 -6.91 8.90 -3.26
CA PHE A 94 -6.80 9.20 -4.68
C PHE A 94 -5.40 8.92 -5.24
N VAL A 95 -4.34 9.26 -4.50
CA VAL A 95 -2.96 8.98 -4.91
C VAL A 95 -2.73 7.46 -4.99
N THR A 96 -3.13 6.71 -3.97
CA THR A 96 -2.95 5.25 -3.95
C THR A 96 -3.81 4.54 -5.00
N ALA A 97 -5.03 5.04 -5.26
CA ALA A 97 -5.91 4.49 -6.30
C ALA A 97 -5.34 4.73 -7.71
N ALA A 98 -4.83 5.94 -7.98
CA ALA A 98 -4.18 6.25 -9.25
C ALA A 98 -2.93 5.38 -9.45
N TRP A 99 -2.10 5.20 -8.42
CA TRP A 99 -0.94 4.31 -8.46
C TRP A 99 -1.32 2.84 -8.62
N SER A 100 -2.43 2.39 -8.03
CA SER A 100 -2.93 1.03 -8.21
C SER A 100 -3.34 0.76 -9.66
N ILE A 101 -4.08 1.68 -10.30
CA ILE A 101 -4.44 1.57 -11.72
C ILE A 101 -3.17 1.59 -12.59
N PHE A 102 -2.25 2.52 -12.32
CA PHE A 102 -0.96 2.58 -13.01
C PHE A 102 -0.18 1.27 -12.89
N ALA A 103 -0.14 0.64 -11.71
CA ALA A 103 0.56 -0.61 -11.49
C ALA A 103 0.00 -1.75 -12.36
N TYR A 104 -1.32 -1.85 -12.53
CA TYR A 104 -1.94 -2.84 -13.42
C TYR A 104 -1.64 -2.58 -14.89
N ILE A 105 -1.69 -1.31 -15.31
CA ILE A 105 -1.31 -0.92 -16.69
C ILE A 105 0.16 -1.25 -16.92
N TRP A 106 1.04 -0.92 -15.97
CA TRP A 106 2.47 -1.21 -16.04
C TRP A 106 2.75 -2.72 -16.10
N LEU A 107 2.08 -3.51 -15.27
CA LEU A 107 2.16 -4.98 -15.29
C LEU A 107 1.76 -5.55 -16.66
N TYR A 108 0.69 -5.04 -17.25
CA TYR A 108 0.30 -5.41 -18.62
C TYR A 108 1.36 -5.02 -19.65
N MET A 109 1.92 -3.81 -19.57
CA MET A 109 2.95 -3.33 -20.49
C MET A 109 4.21 -4.20 -20.47
N ILE A 110 4.71 -4.58 -19.29
CA ILE A 110 5.92 -5.41 -19.18
C ILE A 110 5.67 -6.84 -19.69
N LEU A 111 4.49 -7.42 -19.42
CA LEU A 111 4.20 -8.81 -19.78
C LEU A 111 3.72 -9.01 -21.22
N ALA A 112 3.07 -8.02 -21.84
CA ALA A 112 2.42 -8.16 -23.13
C ALA A 112 3.01 -7.29 -24.25
N VAL A 113 3.67 -6.17 -23.92
CA VAL A 113 4.11 -5.18 -24.91
C VAL A 113 5.63 -5.12 -25.03
N PHE A 114 6.35 -4.96 -23.92
CA PHE A 114 7.81 -4.79 -23.95
C PHE A 114 8.55 -6.13 -24.10
N SER A 115 8.28 -7.07 -23.21
CA SER A 115 8.97 -8.36 -23.16
C SER A 115 7.93 -9.49 -23.00
N PRO A 116 7.27 -9.91 -24.11
CA PRO A 116 6.16 -10.85 -24.04
C PRO A 116 6.51 -12.14 -23.28
N GLY A 117 5.85 -12.36 -22.15
CA GLY A 117 6.03 -13.54 -21.30
C GLY A 117 7.34 -13.64 -20.53
N VAL A 118 8.21 -12.63 -20.57
CA VAL A 118 9.51 -12.65 -19.87
C VAL A 118 9.76 -11.30 -19.20
N VAL A 119 9.93 -11.28 -17.88
CA VAL A 119 10.29 -10.04 -17.17
C VAL A 119 11.81 -9.85 -17.18
N GLN A 120 12.27 -8.76 -17.79
CA GLN A 120 13.68 -8.38 -17.79
C GLN A 120 14.09 -7.73 -16.47
N VAL A 121 15.38 -7.81 -16.13
CA VAL A 121 15.90 -7.27 -14.86
C VAL A 121 15.61 -5.78 -14.71
N TRP A 122 15.71 -4.99 -15.79
CA TRP A 122 15.42 -3.56 -15.72
C TRP A 122 13.93 -3.28 -15.48
N GLU A 123 13.02 -4.10 -16.02
CA GLU A 123 11.57 -3.98 -15.78
C GLU A 123 11.26 -4.27 -14.30
N GLY A 124 11.90 -5.29 -13.73
CA GLY A 124 11.82 -5.61 -12.31
C GLY A 124 12.40 -4.51 -11.41
N LEU A 125 13.58 -3.98 -11.74
CA LEU A 125 14.22 -2.89 -11.00
C LEU A 125 13.39 -1.60 -11.05
N LEU A 126 12.81 -1.28 -12.22
CA LEU A 126 11.95 -0.11 -12.37
C LEU A 126 10.64 -0.27 -11.59
N THR A 127 10.06 -1.48 -11.59
CA THR A 127 8.90 -1.82 -10.77
C THR A 127 9.21 -1.67 -9.28
N LEU A 128 10.37 -2.15 -8.83
CA LEU A 128 10.85 -2.00 -7.46
C LEU A 128 11.05 -0.51 -7.10
N PHE A 129 11.53 0.31 -8.04
CA PHE A 129 11.71 1.75 -7.85
C PHE A 129 10.40 2.53 -7.79
N PHE A 130 9.34 2.09 -8.46
CA PHE A 130 8.02 2.72 -8.37
C PHE A 130 7.42 2.62 -6.97
N PHE A 131 7.74 1.59 -6.20
CA PHE A 131 7.24 1.43 -4.83
C PHE A 131 7.65 2.58 -3.88
N PRO A 132 8.95 2.91 -3.67
CA PRO A 132 9.32 4.03 -2.83
C PRO A 132 8.81 5.38 -3.36
N VAL A 133 8.70 5.56 -4.68
CA VAL A 133 8.09 6.76 -5.28
C VAL A 133 6.62 6.88 -4.87
N CYS A 134 5.84 5.80 -4.97
CA CYS A 134 4.45 5.77 -4.52
C CYS A 134 4.33 6.10 -3.02
N VAL A 135 5.19 5.50 -2.17
CA VAL A 135 5.20 5.75 -0.72
C VAL A 135 5.51 7.22 -0.40
N VAL A 136 6.51 7.81 -1.08
CA VAL A 136 6.86 9.23 -0.91
C VAL A 136 5.71 10.13 -1.34
N LEU A 137 5.07 9.86 -2.49
CA LEU A 137 3.93 10.64 -2.95
C LEU A 137 2.72 10.54 -2.01
N ALA A 138 2.44 9.35 -1.48
CA ALA A 138 1.41 9.13 -0.47
C ALA A 138 1.72 9.89 0.84
N TRP A 139 2.98 9.88 1.27
CA TRP A 139 3.44 10.65 2.43
C TRP A 139 3.32 12.16 2.21
N VAL A 140 3.69 12.68 1.04
CA VAL A 140 3.51 14.10 0.68
C VAL A 140 2.02 14.47 0.67
N ALA A 141 1.16 13.61 0.13
CA ALA A 141 -0.30 13.81 0.12
C ALA A 141 -0.91 13.82 1.54
N ASP A 142 -0.33 13.05 2.46
CA ASP A 142 -0.72 13.03 3.87
C ASP A 142 -0.24 14.30 4.62
N ARG A 143 1.01 14.73 4.40
CA ARG A 143 1.64 15.89 5.08
C ARG A 143 1.15 17.28 4.63
N ARG A 144 0.13 17.36 3.76
CA ARG A 144 -0.60 18.60 3.40
C ARG A 144 0.22 19.71 2.71
N LEU A 145 1.25 19.40 1.92
CA LEU A 145 2.08 20.47 1.31
C LEU A 145 1.44 21.28 0.18
N LEU A 146 0.31 20.87 -0.42
CA LEU A 146 -0.13 21.47 -1.69
C LEU A 146 -1.35 22.42 -1.66
N PHE A 147 -2.23 22.41 -0.65
CA PHE A 147 -3.51 23.17 -0.79
C PHE A 147 -4.13 23.80 0.47
N TYR A 148 -3.43 23.91 1.61
CA TYR A 148 -4.00 24.66 2.76
C TYR A 148 -4.21 26.15 2.44
N LYS A 149 -3.63 26.67 1.34
CA LYS A 149 -3.88 28.05 0.88
C LYS A 149 -5.22 28.31 0.19
N TYR A 150 -6.00 27.29 -0.19
CA TYR A 150 -7.20 27.52 -1.02
C TYR A 150 -8.56 27.29 -0.35
N MET A 151 -8.60 26.70 0.85
CA MET A 151 -9.87 26.35 1.53
C MET A 151 -10.00 26.94 2.93
N HIS A 152 -9.39 28.11 3.17
CA HIS A 152 -9.77 29.03 4.25
C HIS A 152 -10.27 30.35 3.66
N LYS A 153 -11.22 30.27 2.72
CA LYS A 153 -12.08 31.40 2.39
C LYS A 153 -13.39 30.90 1.80
N LYS A 154 -14.32 30.54 2.68
CA LYS A 154 -15.72 30.87 2.46
C LYS A 154 -16.41 30.97 3.82
N TYR A 155 -17.02 32.15 3.96
CA TYR A 155 -17.84 32.68 5.04
C TYR A 155 -18.77 31.66 5.68
#